data_AF-A0A846YPT0-F1
#
_entry.id   AF-A0A846YPT0-F1
#
_cell.length_a   1.000
_cell.length_b   1.000
_cell.length_c   1.000
_cell.angle_alpha   90.00
_cell.angle_beta   90.00
_cell.angle_gamma   90.00
#
_symmetry.space_group_name_H-M   'P 1'
#
loop_
_entity.id
_entity.type
_entity.pdbx_description
1 polymer ?
#
loop_
_entity_poly.entity_id
_entity_poly.type
_entity_poly.pdbx_seq_one_letter_code
_entity_poly.pdbx_strand_id
1 'polypeptide(L)'
;MTGEFSDRAAAAVRAEMESMTPEQLMAIVDRSVFTDGPLDIDLAPDTDADRTPEMRPRPVAMSDELDVRCQIRASDLQLSRSAYIRQLIEQDLRTAYEGR
;
A
#
# COMPACT_ATOMS: atom_id res chain seq x y z
N MET A 1 3.79 22.97 6.98
CA MET A 1 2.39 22.80 6.55
C MET A 1 2.08 21.30 6.63
N THR A 2 1.91 20.76 7.84
CA THR A 2 1.94 19.31 8.12
C THR A 2 0.81 18.83 9.05
N GLY A 3 -0.08 19.72 9.50
CA GLY A 3 -1.16 19.38 10.45
C GLY A 3 -2.42 18.80 9.79
N GLU A 4 -2.72 19.18 8.55
CA GLU A 4 -4.04 18.92 7.93
C GLU A 4 -4.27 17.46 7.53
N PHE A 5 -3.21 16.73 7.19
CA PHE A 5 -3.28 15.29 6.88
C PHE A 5 -3.47 14.43 8.13
N SER A 6 -2.91 14.86 9.27
CA SER A 6 -3.03 14.16 10.55
C SER A 6 -4.47 14.21 11.08
N ASP A 7 -5.14 15.37 10.92
CA ASP A 7 -6.51 15.57 11.41
C ASP A 7 -7.54 14.74 10.62
N ARG A 8 -7.36 14.59 9.31
CA ARG A 8 -8.27 13.78 8.47
C ARG A 8 -8.13 12.29 8.72
N ALA A 9 -6.91 11.80 8.94
CA ALA A 9 -6.66 10.41 9.31
C ALA A 9 -7.25 10.11 10.71
N ALA A 10 -7.05 10.99 11.68
CA ALA A 10 -7.63 10.85 13.02
C ALA A 10 -9.17 10.85 12.99
N ALA A 11 -9.79 11.65 12.12
CA ALA A 11 -11.24 11.67 11.94
C ALA A 11 -11.79 10.37 11.33
N ALA A 12 -11.10 9.79 10.35
CA ALA A 12 -11.51 8.53 9.73
C ALA A 12 -11.41 7.35 10.71
N VAL A 13 -10.30 7.26 11.45
CA VAL A 13 -10.12 6.23 12.48
C VAL A 13 -11.18 6.34 13.56
N ARG A 14 -11.53 7.57 13.99
CA ARG A 14 -12.59 7.80 14.98
C ARG A 14 -13.97 7.35 14.45
N ALA A 15 -14.33 7.71 13.23
CA ALA A 15 -15.61 7.32 12.63
C ALA A 15 -15.75 5.80 12.47
N GLU A 16 -14.65 5.12 12.15
CA GLU A 16 -14.62 3.67 12.05
C GLU A 16 -14.79 3.00 13.42
N MET A 17 -14.11 3.51 14.46
CA MET A 17 -14.27 3.02 15.84
C MET A 17 -15.69 3.25 16.38
N GLU A 18 -16.33 4.37 16.05
CA GLU A 18 -17.73 4.66 16.43
C GLU A 18 -18.74 3.71 15.77
N SER A 19 -18.39 3.12 14.62
CA SER A 19 -19.24 2.17 13.89
C SER A 19 -19.12 0.71 14.35
N MET A 20 -18.10 0.38 15.17
CA MET A 20 -17.84 -0.98 15.62
C MET A 20 -18.66 -1.34 16.85
N THR A 21 -19.12 -2.59 16.90
CA THR A 21 -19.78 -3.14 18.09
C THR A 21 -18.78 -3.34 19.23
N PRO A 22 -19.24 -3.34 20.50
CA PRO A 22 -18.37 -3.61 21.65
C PRO A 22 -17.60 -4.94 21.52
N GLU A 23 -18.21 -6.01 20.99
CA GLU A 23 -17.50 -7.28 20.80
C GLU A 23 -16.38 -7.17 19.75
N GLN A 24 -16.60 -6.41 18.67
CA GLN A 24 -15.58 -6.19 17.63
C GLN A 24 -14.42 -5.36 18.16
N LEU A 25 -14.68 -4.34 18.98
CA LEU A 25 -13.63 -3.55 19.62
C LEU A 25 -12.79 -4.41 20.57
N MET A 26 -13.43 -5.25 21.38
CA MET A 26 -12.71 -6.16 22.27
C MET A 26 -11.83 -7.16 21.50
N ALA A 27 -12.32 -7.74 20.41
CA ALA A 27 -11.53 -8.66 19.60
C ALA A 27 -10.29 -7.99 18.96
N ILE A 28 -10.38 -6.69 18.64
CA ILE A 28 -9.24 -5.91 18.15
C ILE A 28 -8.24 -5.62 19.26
N VAL A 29 -8.72 -5.23 20.44
CA VAL A 29 -7.86 -4.96 21.59
C VAL A 29 -7.14 -6.23 22.05
N ASP A 30 -7.85 -7.36 22.08
CA ASP A 30 -7.32 -8.65 22.54
C ASP A 30 -6.17 -9.18 21.66
N ARG A 31 -6.21 -8.92 20.35
CA ARG A 31 -5.13 -9.25 19.41
C ARG A 31 -4.02 -8.19 19.32
N SER A 32 -4.17 -7.05 19.99
CA SER A 32 -3.23 -5.93 19.89
C SER A 32 -2.19 -6.00 20.99
N VAL A 33 -0.92 -5.83 20.61
CA VAL A 33 0.19 -5.68 21.56
C VAL A 33 0.54 -4.20 21.62
N PHE A 34 0.14 -3.52 22.69
CA PHE A 34 0.50 -2.12 22.92
C PHE A 34 1.95 -2.05 23.40
N THR A 35 2.77 -1.25 22.74
CA THR A 35 4.16 -1.01 23.14
C THR A 35 4.38 0.49 23.26
N ASP A 36 5.10 0.91 24.30
CA ASP A 36 5.49 2.32 24.50
C ASP A 36 6.72 2.73 23.67
N GLY A 37 7.26 1.81 22.86
CA GLY A 37 8.39 2.04 21.97
C GLY A 37 7.96 2.39 20.54
N PRO A 38 8.84 3.04 19.74
CA PRO A 38 8.59 3.21 18.32
C PRO A 38 8.40 1.83 17.66
N LEU A 39 7.35 1.71 16.85
CA LEU A 39 7.11 0.54 16.02
C LEU A 39 8.24 0.39 15.01
N ASP A 40 9.12 -0.59 15.23
CA ASP A 40 10.17 -0.99 14.29
C ASP A 40 9.54 -1.94 13.26
N ILE A 41 8.85 -1.35 12.28
CA ILE A 41 8.25 -2.09 11.18
C ILE A 41 9.25 -2.04 10.03
N ASP A 42 9.89 -3.17 9.76
CA ASP A 42 10.63 -3.38 8.52
C ASP A 42 9.62 -3.41 7.36
N LEU A 43 9.27 -2.23 6.85
CA LEU A 43 8.57 -2.09 5.58
C LEU A 43 9.47 -2.71 4.52
N ALA A 44 8.99 -3.76 3.84
CA ALA A 44 9.75 -4.44 2.81
C ALA A 44 10.31 -3.39 1.82
N PRO A 45 11.64 -3.24 1.70
CA PRO A 45 12.21 -2.28 0.78
C PRO A 45 11.78 -2.65 -0.65
N ASP A 46 11.52 -1.67 -1.51
CA ASP A 46 11.42 -1.90 -2.96
C ASP A 46 12.76 -2.47 -3.41
N THR A 47 12.87 -3.79 -3.40
CA THR A 47 14.16 -4.47 -3.40
C THR A 47 14.61 -4.63 -4.85
N ASP A 48 15.92 -4.47 -5.08
CA ASP A 48 16.60 -4.93 -6.30
C ASP A 48 16.32 -6.42 -6.65
N ALA A 49 15.58 -7.16 -5.81
CA ALA A 49 15.11 -8.53 -6.04
C ALA A 49 14.31 -8.71 -7.35
N ASP A 50 13.61 -7.68 -7.82
CA ASP A 50 12.86 -7.75 -9.08
C ASP A 50 13.65 -7.30 -10.32
N ARG A 51 14.87 -6.77 -10.15
CA ARG A 51 15.71 -6.35 -11.28
C ARG A 51 16.40 -7.57 -11.88
N THR A 52 15.90 -8.02 -13.02
CA THR A 52 16.68 -8.90 -13.90
C THR A 52 17.70 -8.07 -14.69
N PRO A 53 18.85 -8.66 -15.13
CA PRO A 53 19.90 -7.94 -15.85
C PRO A 53 19.45 -7.20 -17.12
N GLU A 54 18.26 -7.50 -17.64
CA GLU A 54 17.70 -6.92 -18.86
C GLU A 54 16.71 -5.77 -18.59
N MET A 55 16.37 -5.50 -17.34
CA MET A 55 15.41 -4.45 -16.98
C MET A 55 16.08 -3.08 -16.89
N ARG A 56 15.47 -2.09 -17.56
CA ARG A 56 15.91 -0.69 -17.49
C ARG A 56 15.09 0.07 -16.45
N PRO A 57 15.71 0.79 -15.49
CA PRO A 57 14.97 1.58 -14.53
C PRO A 57 14.25 2.76 -15.20
N ARG A 58 13.03 3.04 -14.77
CA ARG A 58 12.22 4.16 -15.24
C ARG A 58 11.58 4.89 -14.05
N PRO A 59 11.81 6.20 -13.88
CA PRO A 59 11.06 6.98 -12.90
C PRO A 59 9.63 7.18 -13.40
N VAL A 60 8.66 7.08 -12.49
CA VAL A 60 7.24 7.32 -12.78
C VAL A 60 6.73 8.35 -11.78
N ALA A 61 6.28 9.50 -12.29
CA ALA A 61 5.61 10.49 -11.46
C ALA A 61 4.17 10.05 -11.21
N MET A 62 3.74 10.09 -9.95
CA MET A 62 2.39 9.77 -9.52
C MET A 62 1.99 10.66 -8.35
N SER A 63 0.68 10.83 -8.13
CA SER A 63 0.18 11.48 -6.92
C SER A 63 0.37 10.57 -5.71
N ASP A 64 0.49 11.16 -4.52
CA ASP A 64 0.63 10.42 -3.26
C ASP A 64 -0.52 9.41 -3.06
N GLU A 65 -1.75 9.80 -3.42
CA GLU A 65 -2.92 8.92 -3.34
C GLU A 65 -2.79 7.69 -4.25
N LEU A 66 -2.28 7.88 -5.48
CA LEU A 66 -2.07 6.78 -6.40
C LEU A 66 -0.94 5.88 -5.92
N ASP A 67 0.15 6.45 -5.39
CA ASP A 67 1.27 5.69 -4.85
C ASP A 67 0.84 4.77 -3.70
N VAL A 68 0.08 5.31 -2.74
CA VAL A 68 -0.45 4.53 -1.61
C VAL A 68 -1.37 3.41 -2.09
N ARG A 69 -2.28 3.69 -3.03
CA ARG A 69 -3.18 2.66 -3.58
C ARG A 69 -2.43 1.57 -4.33
N CYS A 70 -1.41 1.94 -5.10
CA CYS A 70 -0.54 1.00 -5.78
C CYS A 70 0.19 0.10 -4.77
N GLN A 71 0.70 0.66 -3.68
CA GLN A 71 1.38 -0.11 -2.65
C GLN A 71 0.44 -1.10 -1.96
N ILE A 72 -0.75 -0.66 -1.54
CA ILE A 72 -1.74 -1.54 -0.90
C ILE A 72 -2.08 -2.71 -1.84
N ARG A 73 -2.37 -2.39 -3.10
CA ARG A 73 -2.76 -3.41 -4.08
C ARG A 73 -1.62 -4.38 -4.40
N ALA A 74 -0.39 -3.89 -4.48
CA ALA A 74 0.77 -4.75 -4.66
C ALA A 74 0.94 -5.72 -3.48
N SER A 75 0.77 -5.23 -2.24
CA SER A 75 0.81 -6.05 -1.04
C SER A 75 -0.29 -7.13 -1.03
N ASP A 76 -1.54 -6.79 -1.40
CA ASP A 76 -2.64 -7.77 -1.50
C ASP A 76 -2.32 -8.92 -2.46
N LEU A 77 -1.57 -8.61 -3.52
CA LEU A 77 -1.17 -9.56 -4.56
C LEU A 77 0.18 -10.24 -4.25
N GLN A 78 0.81 -9.94 -3.12
CA GLN A 78 2.15 -10.41 -2.75
C GLN A 78 3.21 -10.08 -3.81
N LEU A 79 3.11 -8.90 -4.41
CA LEU A 79 4.03 -8.37 -5.39
C LEU A 79 4.77 -7.16 -4.82
N SER A 80 5.95 -6.84 -5.37
CA SER A 80 6.50 -5.49 -5.19
C SER A 80 5.67 -4.47 -5.95
N ARG A 81 5.82 -3.19 -5.58
CA ARG A 81 5.20 -2.08 -6.29
C ARG A 81 5.62 -2.04 -7.76
N SER A 82 6.91 -2.24 -8.02
CA SER A 82 7.47 -2.25 -9.38
C SER A 82 6.94 -3.41 -10.22
N ALA A 83 6.79 -4.60 -9.62
CA ALA A 83 6.22 -5.77 -10.28
C ALA A 83 4.73 -5.57 -10.62
N TYR A 84 3.96 -4.97 -9.70
CA TYR A 84 2.56 -4.62 -9.93
C TYR A 84 2.39 -3.61 -11.08
N ILE A 85 3.18 -2.53 -11.08
CA ILE A 85 3.15 -1.52 -12.16
C ILE A 85 3.51 -2.16 -13.50
N ARG A 86 4.55 -2.99 -13.54
CA ARG A 86 4.95 -3.70 -14.76
C ARG A 86 3.84 -4.62 -15.26
N GLN A 87 3.19 -5.38 -14.37
CA GLN A 87 2.07 -6.25 -14.73
C GLN A 87 0.90 -5.47 -15.35
N LEU A 88 0.57 -4.30 -14.81
CA LEU A 88 -0.47 -3.43 -15.39
C LEU A 88 -0.11 -3.00 -16.83
N ILE A 89 1.14 -2.59 -17.05
CA ILE A 89 1.64 -2.19 -18.37
C ILE A 89 1.58 -3.38 -19.34
N GLU A 90 2.07 -4.55 -18.93
CA GLU A 90 2.04 -5.77 -19.76
C GLU A 90 0.60 -6.17 -20.13
N GLN A 91 -0.35 -6.06 -19.19
CA GLN A 91 -1.75 -6.35 -19.43
C GLN A 91 -2.42 -5.36 -20.39
N ASP A 92 -2.12 -4.07 -20.23
CA ASP A 92 -2.61 -3.03 -21.14
C ASP A 92 -2.09 -3.23 -22.56
N LEU A 93 -0.77 -3.45 -22.71
CA LEU A 93 -0.14 -3.68 -24.00
C LEU A 93 -0.69 -4.94 -24.70
N ARG A 94 -0.90 -6.03 -23.95
CA ARG A 94 -1.56 -7.23 -24.47
C ARG A 94 -2.93 -6.91 -25.05
N THR A 95 -3.73 -6.16 -24.29
CA THR A 95 -5.08 -5.76 -24.71
C THR A 95 -5.05 -4.87 -25.94
N ALA A 96 -4.10 -3.94 -26.02
CA ALA A 96 -4.00 -2.96 -27.10
C ALA A 96 -3.47 -3.55 -28.43
N TYR A 97 -2.58 -4.56 -28.36
CA TYR A 97 -1.80 -5.01 -29.52
C TYR A 97 -1.93 -6.50 -29.86
N GLU A 98 -2.28 -7.40 -28.93
CA GLU A 98 -2.37 -8.84 -29.20
C GLU A 98 -3.79 -9.30 -29.58
N GLY A 99 -4.79 -8.43 -29.42
CA GLY A 99 -6.18 -8.67 -29.85
C GLY A 99 -6.50 -8.23 -31.30
N ARG A 100 -5.48 -8.02 -32.16
CA ARG A 100 -5.65 -7.67 -33.59
C ARG A 100 -5.17 -8.79 -34.50
#